data_AF-W9GTZ4-F1
#
_entry.id   AF-W9GTZ4-F1
#
_cell.length_a   1.000
_cell.length_b   1.000
_cell.length_c   1.000
_cell.angle_alpha   90.00
_cell.angle_beta   90.00
_cell.angle_gamma   90.00
#
_symmetry.space_group_name_H-M   'P 1'
#
loop_
_entity.id
_entity.type
_entity.pdbx_description
1 polymer ?
#
loop_
_entity_poly.entity_id
_entity_poly.type
_entity_poly.pdbx_seq_one_letter_code
_entity_poly.pdbx_strand_id
1 'polypeptide(L)' 'MATKLLSHVSVVTWGLTEIGVSIAEALIVEGAKRVYITGR' A
#
# COMPACT_ATOMS: atom_id res chain seq x y z
N MET A 1 8.35 -4.10 12.50
CA MET A 1 8.15 -4.08 11.03
C MET A 1 7.78 -5.49 10.60
N ALA A 2 6.59 -5.71 10.03
CA ALA A 2 6.28 -7.00 9.42
C ALA A 2 7.05 -7.10 8.10
N THR A 3 7.60 -8.28 7.80
CA THR A 3 8.49 -8.52 6.65
C THR A 3 7.81 -9.32 5.54
N LYS A 4 6.50 -9.50 5.64
CA LYS A 4 5.71 -10.38 4.78
C LYS A 4 5.73 -9.93 3.32
N LEU A 5 5.90 -8.63 3.06
CA LEU A 5 5.85 -8.03 1.73
C LEU A 5 7.19 -7.45 1.26
N LEU A 6 8.33 -7.83 1.86
CA LEU A 6 9.66 -7.23 1.63
C LEU A 6 10.13 -7.05 0.18
N SER A 7 9.53 -7.74 -0.79
CA SER A 7 9.84 -7.58 -2.22
C SER A 7 8.60 -7.36 -3.10
N HIS A 8 7.42 -7.18 -2.49
CA HIS A 8 6.19 -6.95 -3.21
C HIS A 8 6.02 -5.49 -3.57
N VAL A 9 5.56 -5.28 -4.81
CA VAL A 9 5.06 -4.00 -5.30
C VAL A 9 3.55 -4.10 -5.37
N SER A 10 2.85 -3.18 -4.70
CA SER A 10 1.39 -3.18 -4.59
C SER A 10 0.82 -1.95 -5.27
N VAL A 11 -0.36 -2.10 -5.91
CA VAL A 11 -1.12 -0.99 -6.48
C VAL A 11 -2.46 -0.91 -5.76
N VAL A 12 -2.74 0.24 -5.15
CA VAL A 12 -4.02 0.54 -4.51
C VAL A 12 -4.82 1.43 -5.45
N THR A 13 -5.83 0.83 -6.09
CA THR A 13 -6.83 1.57 -6.87
C THR A 13 -7.82 2.26 -5.95
N TRP A 14 -8.37 3.40 -6.39
CA TRP A 14 -9.23 4.24 -5.56
C TRP A 14 -8.57 4.75 -4.28
N GLY A 15 -7.25 4.91 -4.35
CA GLY A 15 -6.43 5.16 -3.17
C GLY A 15 -6.52 6.58 -2.61
N LEU A 16 -7.27 7.48 -3.26
CA LEU A 16 -7.55 8.84 -2.77
C LEU A 16 -8.65 8.89 -1.70
N THR A 17 -9.34 7.77 -1.46
CA THR A 17 -10.30 7.64 -0.35
C THR A 17 -9.57 7.38 0.96
N GLU A 18 -10.18 7.72 2.11
CA GLU A 18 -9.60 7.44 3.44
C GLU A 18 -9.22 5.96 3.60
N ILE A 19 -10.09 5.06 3.13
CA ILE A 19 -9.85 3.61 3.13
C ILE A 19 -8.64 3.26 2.26
N GLY A 20 -8.57 3.84 1.06
CA GLY A 20 -7.46 3.65 0.14
C GLY A 20 -6.11 4.07 0.72
N VAL A 21 -6.08 5.21 1.42
CA VAL A 21 -4.89 5.68 2.14
C VAL A 21 -4.53 4.71 3.27
N SER A 22 -5.48 4.32 4.12
CA SER A 22 -5.22 3.38 5.22
C SER A 22 -4.69 2.02 4.74
N ILE A 23 -5.16 1.52 3.59
CA ILE A 23 -4.63 0.28 2.98
C ILE A 23 -3.19 0.49 2.51
N ALA A 24 -2.89 1.62 1.87
CA ALA A 24 -1.53 1.92 1.42
C ALA A 24 -0.55 2.00 2.61
N GLU A 25 -0.96 2.61 3.71
CA GLU A 25 -0.17 2.66 4.94
C GLU A 25 0.06 1.27 5.54
N ALA A 26 -0.98 0.44 5.63
CA ALA A 26 -0.85 -0.93 6.11
C ALA A 26 0.16 -1.74 5.27
N LEU A 27 0.13 -1.59 3.94
CA LEU A 27 1.07 -2.26 3.03
C LEU A 27 2.52 -1.83 3.28
N ILE A 28 2.76 -0.55 3.59
CA ILE A 28 4.09 -0.04 3.95
C ILE A 28 4.56 -0.67 5.27
N VAL A 29 3.68 -0.75 6.27
CA VAL A 29 3.99 -1.37 7.58
C VAL A 29 4.30 -2.87 7.46
N GLU A 30 3.62 -3.55 6.53
CA GLU A 30 3.85 -4.95 6.15
C GLU A 30 5.13 -5.16 5.32
N GLY A 31 5.86 -4.08 5.05
CA GLY A 31 7.17 -4.10 4.41
C GLY A 31 7.12 -4.11 2.89
N ALA A 32 6.03 -3.67 2.26
CA ALA A 32 5.96 -3.55 0.80
C ALA A 32 7.11 -2.69 0.27
N LYS A 33 7.82 -3.20 -0.74
CA LYS A 33 8.95 -2.48 -1.37
C LYS A 33 8.49 -1.17 -2.01
N ARG A 34 7.28 -1.17 -2.56
CA ARG A 34 6.66 0.02 -3.15
C ARG A 34 5.16 -0.11 -3.17
N VAL A 35 4.47 0.99 -2.89
CA VAL A 35 3.01 1.07 -2.99
C VAL A 35 2.68 2.23 -3.93
N TYR A 36 1.99 1.92 -5.03
CA TYR A 36 1.44 2.91 -5.94
C TYR A 36 -0.02 3.15 -5.61
N ILE A 37 -0.41 4.41 -5.62
CA ILE A 37 -1.76 4.83 -5.31
C ILE A 37 -2.33 5.43 -6.59
N THR A 38 -3.49 4.95 -7.04
CA THR A 38 -4.20 5.54 -8.19
C THR A 38 -5.61 5.95 -7.79
N GLY A 39 -5.99 7.15 -8.18
CA GLY A 39 -7.35 7.67 -8.08
C GLY A 39 -7.98 7.83 -9.47
N ARG A 40 -9.26 8.20 -9.48
CA ARG A 40 -9.82 8.96 -10.62
C ARG A 40 -9.43 10.42 -10.47
#